data_AF-A0A248JM10-F1
#
_entry.id   AF-A0A248JM10-F1
#
_cell.length_a   1.000
_cell.length_b   1.000
_cell.length_c   1.000
_cell.angle_alpha   90.00
_cell.angle_beta   90.00
_cell.angle_gamma   90.00
#
_symmetry.space_group_name_H-M   'P 1'
#
loop_
_entity.id
_entity.type
_entity.pdbx_description
1 polymer ?
#
loop_
_entity_poly.entity_id
_entity_poly.type
_entity_poly.pdbx_seq_one_letter_code
_entity_poly.pdbx_strand_id
1 'polypeptide(L)'
;MSLRVAVRRSLLILPVLASATTLAFAGSTPAWAQAAKPAAPTAGSAPIMPSAAKPTAPAAAAPAAGAKADDDDGWTCPFPKKVPTIPDGKTAPEADMRKAHEEMQSYVNSGQGFISCVDQLVAQHPDKVTVAKFLQLTSVQDAVVSNMQILAARFNEQLHVYKARTGGAPAPAAPTPAAKPAGK
;
A
#
# COMPACT_ATOMS: atom_id res chain seq x y z
N MET A 1 -26.40 7.17 50.50
CA MET A 1 -27.31 6.77 49.41
C MET A 1 -26.45 6.56 48.16
N SER A 2 -25.63 5.51 48.04
CA SER A 2 -25.92 4.09 47.74
C SER A 2 -26.74 3.87 46.47
N LEU A 3 -26.06 3.66 45.33
CA LEU A 3 -26.50 2.71 44.30
C LEU A 3 -25.28 2.19 43.53
N ARG A 4 -24.79 1.01 43.93
CA ARG A 4 -23.82 0.19 43.19
C ARG A 4 -24.62 -0.70 42.24
N VAL A 5 -24.51 -0.49 40.93
CA VAL A 5 -25.11 -1.40 39.94
C VAL A 5 -24.08 -2.45 39.54
N ALA A 6 -24.26 -3.66 40.07
CA ALA A 6 -23.55 -4.85 39.68
C ALA A 6 -24.14 -5.40 38.37
N VAL A 7 -23.42 -5.28 37.25
CA VAL A 7 -23.80 -5.97 36.01
C VAL A 7 -23.20 -7.37 36.05
N ARG A 8 -24.10 -8.33 36.28
CA ARG A 8 -23.85 -9.77 36.33
C ARG A 8 -23.34 -10.27 34.97
N ARG A 9 -22.12 -10.79 35.04
CA ARG A 9 -21.55 -11.93 34.30
C ARG A 9 -22.65 -12.91 33.82
N SER A 10 -23.10 -12.79 32.57
CA SER A 10 -23.85 -13.85 31.89
C SER A 10 -22.87 -14.78 31.19
N LEU A 11 -22.52 -15.86 31.89
CA LEU A 11 -22.04 -17.09 31.30
C LEU A 11 -23.20 -17.71 30.51
N LEU A 12 -23.22 -17.50 29.19
CA LEU A 12 -24.01 -18.34 28.29
C LEU A 12 -23.09 -19.40 27.69
N ILE A 13 -23.32 -20.60 28.20
CA ILE A 13 -22.83 -21.89 27.75
C ILE A 13 -23.24 -22.06 26.28
N LEU A 14 -22.27 -22.07 25.37
CA LEU A 14 -22.47 -22.50 24.00
C LEU A 14 -22.30 -24.03 23.92
N PRO A 15 -23.26 -24.77 23.34
CA PRO A 15 -23.12 -26.20 23.11
C PRO A 15 -22.04 -26.45 22.04
N VAL A 16 -21.07 -27.30 22.40
CA VAL A 16 -20.12 -27.91 21.48
C VAL A 16 -20.90 -28.85 20.56
N LEU A 17 -21.34 -28.35 19.41
CA LEU A 17 -21.75 -29.17 18.28
C LEU A 17 -20.51 -29.48 17.46
N ALA A 18 -19.85 -30.58 17.83
CA ALA A 18 -18.90 -31.29 16.98
C ALA A 18 -19.64 -31.85 15.75
N SER A 19 -19.85 -31.01 14.73
CA SER A 19 -20.23 -31.47 13.41
C SER A 19 -18.95 -31.62 12.60
N ALA A 20 -18.43 -32.84 12.57
CA ALA A 20 -17.40 -33.26 11.63
C ALA A 20 -18.04 -33.35 10.23
N THR A 21 -18.31 -32.21 9.62
CA THR A 21 -18.65 -32.13 8.21
C THR A 21 -17.34 -32.12 7.44
N THR A 22 -16.87 -33.30 7.05
CA THR A 22 -15.90 -33.46 5.98
C THR A 22 -16.55 -32.99 4.67
N LEU A 23 -16.64 -31.67 4.52
CA LEU A 23 -16.83 -31.06 3.22
C LEU A 23 -15.58 -31.39 2.41
N ALA A 24 -15.72 -32.35 1.49
CA ALA A 24 -14.83 -32.47 0.37
C ALA A 24 -14.75 -31.08 -0.27
N PHE A 25 -13.61 -30.42 -0.07
CA PHE A 25 -13.26 -29.17 -0.72
C PHE A 25 -13.06 -29.50 -2.20
N ALA A 26 -14.18 -29.64 -2.93
CA ALA A 26 -14.18 -29.52 -4.37
C ALA A 26 -13.60 -28.12 -4.64
N GLY A 27 -12.38 -28.11 -5.17
CA GLY A 27 -11.56 -26.92 -5.32
C GLY A 27 -12.28 -25.84 -6.11
N SER A 28 -12.93 -24.93 -5.40
CA SER A 28 -13.31 -23.62 -5.92
C SER A 28 -12.03 -22.82 -6.09
N THR A 29 -11.36 -23.01 -7.23
CA THR A 29 -10.31 -22.09 -7.65
C THR A 29 -10.89 -20.68 -7.60
N PRO A 30 -10.26 -19.74 -6.89
CA PRO A 30 -10.81 -18.39 -6.82
C PRO A 30 -10.86 -17.80 -8.24
N ALA A 31 -11.90 -17.00 -8.53
CA ALA A 31 -12.17 -16.48 -9.88
C ALA A 31 -11.01 -15.66 -10.50
N TRP A 32 -10.02 -15.25 -9.71
CA TRP A 32 -8.79 -14.62 -10.21
C TRP A 32 -7.76 -15.61 -10.78
N ALA A 33 -7.94 -16.92 -10.60
CA ALA A 33 -7.02 -17.97 -11.06
C ALA A 33 -7.32 -18.49 -12.48
N GLN A 34 -8.31 -17.94 -13.19
CA GLN A 34 -8.69 -18.37 -14.55
C GLN A 34 -8.16 -17.48 -15.68
N ALA A 35 -7.16 -16.63 -15.43
CA ALA A 35 -6.56 -15.78 -16.47
C ALA A 35 -5.11 -16.18 -16.75
N ALA A 36 -4.92 -17.26 -17.52
CA ALA A 36 -3.86 -17.42 -18.54
C ALA A 36 -3.72 -18.89 -18.94
N LYS A 37 -4.65 -19.39 -19.76
CA LYS A 37 -4.33 -20.53 -20.63
C LYS A 37 -3.41 -19.96 -21.72
N PRO A 38 -2.15 -20.42 -21.88
CA PRO A 38 -1.31 -19.95 -22.97
C PRO A 38 -1.91 -20.45 -24.28
N ALA A 39 -2.49 -19.52 -25.05
CA ALA A 39 -2.82 -19.78 -26.44
C ALA A 39 -1.51 -20.04 -27.19
N ALA A 40 -1.46 -21.18 -27.89
CA ALA A 40 -0.34 -21.51 -28.77
C ALA A 40 -0.14 -20.41 -29.82
N PRO A 41 1.10 -20.11 -30.22
CA PRO A 41 1.39 -19.05 -31.18
C PRO A 41 0.94 -19.47 -32.59
N THR A 42 -0.12 -18.85 -33.09
CA THR A 42 -0.36 -18.77 -34.53
C THR A 42 0.69 -17.87 -35.15
N ALA A 43 1.60 -18.46 -35.91
CA ALA A 43 2.51 -17.76 -36.81
C ALA A 43 1.66 -16.98 -37.84
N GLY A 44 1.71 -15.65 -37.76
CA GLY A 44 0.94 -14.79 -38.64
C GLY A 44 1.46 -13.36 -38.59
N SER A 45 2.33 -13.06 -39.54
CA SER A 45 2.65 -11.74 -40.13
C SER A 45 2.71 -10.51 -39.22
N ALA A 46 3.94 -10.06 -38.99
CA ALA A 46 4.26 -8.77 -38.40
C ALA A 46 3.76 -7.58 -39.25
N PRO A 47 3.15 -6.56 -38.62
CA PRO A 47 3.29 -5.19 -39.06
C PRO A 47 4.45 -4.52 -38.31
N ILE A 48 5.34 -3.94 -39.09
CA ILE A 48 6.40 -3.01 -38.68
C ILE A 48 5.73 -1.80 -38.02
N MET A 49 6.05 -1.51 -36.76
CA MET A 49 5.67 -0.27 -36.09
C MET A 49 6.90 0.61 -35.83
N PRO A 50 6.78 1.93 -36.01
CA PRO A 50 7.91 2.85 -36.00
C PRO A 50 8.49 3.11 -34.61
N SER A 51 9.76 3.46 -34.67
CA SER A 51 10.67 3.79 -33.58
C SER A 51 10.22 4.97 -32.70
N ALA A 52 10.57 4.86 -31.42
CA ALA A 52 10.87 5.93 -30.47
C ALA A 52 9.79 6.97 -30.12
N ALA A 53 9.17 6.77 -28.96
CA ALA A 53 8.91 7.86 -28.02
C ALA A 53 9.43 7.47 -26.64
N LYS A 54 10.46 8.18 -26.18
CA LYS A 54 10.96 8.19 -24.81
C LYS A 54 9.77 8.40 -23.87
N PRO A 55 9.53 7.56 -22.84
CA PRO A 55 8.52 7.86 -21.84
C PRO A 55 9.00 9.11 -21.09
N THR A 56 8.49 10.26 -21.48
CA THR A 56 8.38 11.42 -20.62
C THR A 56 7.48 10.99 -19.48
N ALA A 57 8.11 10.53 -18.40
CA ALA A 57 7.43 10.29 -17.14
C ALA A 57 6.56 11.52 -16.86
N PRO A 58 5.23 11.40 -16.74
CA PRO A 58 4.47 12.48 -16.16
C PRO A 58 5.08 12.69 -14.79
N ALA A 59 5.64 13.89 -14.60
CA ALA A 59 5.81 14.49 -13.31
C ALA A 59 4.39 14.55 -12.73
N ALA A 60 4.00 13.44 -12.10
CA ALA A 60 2.91 13.41 -11.16
C ALA A 60 3.34 14.44 -10.14
N ALA A 61 2.73 15.63 -10.22
CA ALA A 61 2.78 16.61 -9.16
C ALA A 61 2.40 15.82 -7.91
N ALA A 62 3.41 15.49 -7.10
CA ALA A 62 3.18 14.98 -5.78
C ALA A 62 2.21 15.99 -5.15
N PRO A 63 1.01 15.56 -4.70
CA PRO A 63 0.14 16.47 -3.98
C PRO A 63 1.00 17.05 -2.87
N ALA A 64 1.15 18.38 -2.90
CA ALA A 64 1.96 19.11 -1.94
C ALA A 64 1.65 18.55 -0.56
N ALA A 65 2.68 18.09 0.14
CA ALA A 65 2.63 17.70 1.54
C ALA A 65 2.14 18.92 2.32
N GLY A 66 0.83 19.05 2.38
CA GLY A 66 0.11 20.25 2.79
C GLY A 66 -0.29 20.11 4.24
N ALA A 67 -0.01 21.18 4.96
CA ALA A 67 -0.55 21.54 6.26
C ALA A 67 -0.16 20.63 7.43
N LYS A 68 0.73 21.17 8.28
CA LYS A 68 0.73 20.82 9.68
C LYS A 68 -0.67 21.15 10.25
N ALA A 69 -1.46 20.11 10.51
CA ALA A 69 -2.59 20.20 11.40
C ALA A 69 -2.04 20.12 12.82
N ASP A 70 -1.57 21.27 13.32
CA ASP A 70 -1.36 21.51 14.75
C ASP A 70 -2.63 22.26 15.21
N ASP A 71 -3.65 21.52 15.68
CA ASP A 71 -4.72 22.01 16.56
C ASP A 71 -5.41 20.79 17.22
N ASP A 72 -5.24 20.71 18.54
CA ASP A 72 -5.55 19.62 19.48
C ASP A 72 -7.05 19.50 19.83
N ASP A 73 -7.90 19.06 18.90
CA ASP A 73 -9.33 18.81 19.18
C ASP A 73 -9.62 17.34 19.58
N GLY A 74 -8.61 16.48 19.71
CA GLY A 74 -8.79 15.04 20.00
C GLY A 74 -9.54 14.25 18.91
N TRP A 75 -9.84 14.91 17.78
CA TRP A 75 -10.63 14.40 16.64
C TRP A 75 -9.79 14.22 15.36
N THR A 76 -8.48 14.43 15.45
CA THR A 76 -7.60 14.52 14.29
C THR A 76 -6.94 13.17 14.01
N CYS A 77 -7.37 12.48 12.96
CA CYS A 77 -6.73 11.25 12.53
C CYS A 77 -5.33 11.53 11.96
N PRO A 78 -4.29 10.79 12.38
CA PRO A 78 -2.93 11.05 11.95
C PRO A 78 -2.78 10.78 10.45
N PHE A 79 -2.58 11.83 9.66
CA PHE A 79 -2.36 11.70 8.22
C PHE A 79 -0.97 11.13 7.94
N PRO A 80 -0.80 10.23 6.94
CA PRO A 80 0.52 9.73 6.55
C PRO A 80 1.40 10.86 6.00
N LYS A 81 2.35 11.35 6.80
CA LYS A 81 3.16 12.55 6.49
C LYS A 81 4.33 12.28 5.53
N LYS A 82 4.85 11.06 5.47
CA LYS A 82 6.11 10.77 4.74
C LYS A 82 5.83 9.93 3.49
N VAL A 83 5.79 10.58 2.33
CA VAL A 83 5.77 9.88 1.04
C VAL A 83 7.13 9.17 0.84
N PRO A 84 7.14 7.86 0.53
CA PRO A 84 8.37 7.11 0.32
C PRO A 84 9.08 7.56 -0.96
N THR A 85 10.40 7.59 -0.94
CA THR A 85 11.20 7.87 -2.14
C THR A 85 11.42 6.57 -2.90
N ILE A 86 10.97 6.50 -4.15
CA ILE A 86 11.15 5.32 -5.01
C ILE A 86 12.42 5.52 -5.86
N PRO A 87 13.50 4.73 -5.65
CA PRO A 87 14.73 4.83 -6.43
C PRO A 87 14.57 4.19 -7.82
N ASP A 88 15.42 4.58 -8.78
CA ASP A 88 15.42 4.05 -10.15
C ASP A 88 16.01 2.63 -10.19
N GLY A 89 15.21 1.64 -10.55
CA GLY A 89 15.61 0.23 -10.62
C GLY A 89 16.75 -0.07 -11.59
N LYS A 90 17.03 0.83 -12.55
CA LYS A 90 18.14 0.68 -13.51
C LYS A 90 19.50 0.93 -12.88
N THR A 91 19.57 1.81 -11.88
CA THR A 91 20.84 2.28 -11.29
C THR A 91 20.95 1.99 -9.80
N ALA A 92 19.83 1.92 -9.09
CA ALA A 92 19.79 1.76 -7.64
C ALA A 92 20.52 0.49 -7.16
N PRO A 93 21.29 0.58 -6.06
CA PRO A 93 21.82 -0.59 -5.38
C PRO A 93 20.70 -1.34 -4.64
N GLU A 94 20.94 -2.61 -4.32
CA GLU A 94 19.97 -3.46 -3.61
C GLU A 94 19.54 -2.86 -2.26
N ALA A 95 20.49 -2.28 -1.53
CA ALA A 95 20.24 -1.65 -0.24
C ALA A 95 19.20 -0.53 -0.33
N ASP A 96 19.23 0.25 -1.41
CA ASP A 96 18.28 1.35 -1.62
C ASP A 96 16.89 0.82 -2.01
N MET A 97 16.82 -0.23 -2.85
CA MET A 97 15.55 -0.87 -3.20
C MET A 97 14.86 -1.49 -1.98
N ARG A 98 15.63 -2.12 -1.07
CA ARG A 98 15.12 -2.68 0.18
C ARG A 98 14.66 -1.57 1.14
N LYS A 99 15.44 -0.50 1.29
CA LYS A 99 15.03 0.65 2.11
C LYS A 99 13.75 1.29 1.59
N ALA A 100 13.61 1.43 0.27
CA ALA A 100 12.39 1.94 -0.35
C ALA A 100 11.18 1.02 -0.09
N HIS A 101 11.39 -0.29 -0.03
CA HIS A 101 10.34 -1.25 0.35
C HIS A 101 9.87 -1.02 1.79
N GLU A 102 10.80 -0.87 2.74
CA GLU A 102 10.48 -0.61 4.15
C GLU A 102 9.73 0.73 4.32
N GLU A 103 10.17 1.77 3.61
CA GLU A 103 9.49 3.06 3.61
C GLU A 103 8.08 2.97 3.01
N MET A 104 7.90 2.18 1.93
CA MET A 104 6.59 1.94 1.32
C MET A 104 5.64 1.21 2.28
N GLN A 105 6.12 0.16 2.96
CA GLN A 105 5.34 -0.55 3.97
C GLN A 105 4.91 0.39 5.11
N SER A 106 5.84 1.21 5.60
CA SER A 106 5.54 2.21 6.63
C SER A 106 4.48 3.21 6.19
N TYR A 107 4.53 3.66 4.93
CA TYR A 107 3.52 4.54 4.36
C TYR A 107 2.15 3.88 4.26
N VAL A 108 2.08 2.64 3.75
CA VAL A 108 0.84 1.88 3.65
C VAL A 108 0.23 1.64 5.03
N ASN A 109 1.04 1.23 6.01
CA ASN A 109 0.57 1.02 7.39
C ASN A 109 0.01 2.32 7.99
N SER A 110 0.69 3.44 7.76
CA SER A 110 0.21 4.75 8.22
C SER A 110 -1.10 5.15 7.53
N GLY A 111 -1.24 4.88 6.23
CA GLY A 111 -2.48 5.13 5.49
C GLY A 111 -3.65 4.26 5.97
N GLN A 112 -3.42 2.98 6.26
CA GLN A 112 -4.42 2.10 6.85
C GLN A 112 -4.83 2.55 8.27
N GLY A 113 -3.86 3.03 9.06
CA GLY A 113 -4.13 3.62 10.37
C GLY A 113 -5.02 4.86 10.28
N PHE A 114 -4.77 5.73 9.29
CA PHE A 114 -5.62 6.89 9.02
C PHE A 114 -7.06 6.47 8.67
N ILE A 115 -7.23 5.53 7.72
CA ILE A 115 -8.56 5.04 7.30
C ILE A 115 -9.32 4.46 8.50
N SER A 116 -8.67 3.60 9.28
CA SER A 116 -9.27 2.97 10.45
C SER A 116 -9.69 3.99 11.51
N CYS A 117 -8.88 5.04 11.72
CA CYS A 117 -9.23 6.12 12.64
C CYS A 117 -10.47 6.87 12.18
N VAL A 118 -10.57 7.20 10.89
CA VAL A 118 -11.74 7.89 10.32
C VAL A 118 -13.00 7.04 10.50
N ASP A 119 -12.92 5.73 10.23
CA ASP A 119 -14.06 4.82 10.39
C ASP A 119 -14.52 4.75 11.85
N GLN A 120 -13.58 4.70 12.80
CA GLN A 120 -13.89 4.75 14.24
C GLN A 120 -14.52 6.08 14.65
N LEU A 121 -14.04 7.20 14.11
CA LEU A 121 -14.56 8.53 14.39
C LEU A 121 -16.03 8.66 13.98
N VAL A 122 -16.35 8.18 12.77
CA VAL A 122 -17.73 8.14 12.24
C VAL A 122 -18.61 7.20 13.06
N ALA A 123 -18.08 6.03 13.46
CA ALA A 123 -18.83 5.04 14.23
C ALA A 123 -19.13 5.50 15.67
N GLN A 124 -18.19 6.19 16.33
CA GLN A 124 -18.33 6.64 17.73
C GLN A 124 -19.16 7.92 17.88
N HIS A 125 -19.23 8.74 16.84
CA HIS A 125 -19.88 10.05 16.90
C HIS A 125 -20.75 10.35 15.67
N PRO A 126 -21.76 9.51 15.38
CA PRO A 126 -22.63 9.70 14.22
C PRO A 126 -23.43 11.00 14.26
N ASP A 127 -23.65 11.56 15.46
CA ASP A 127 -24.33 12.83 15.72
C ASP A 127 -23.46 14.06 15.40
N LYS A 128 -22.13 13.92 15.42
CA LYS A 128 -21.19 15.02 15.19
C LYS A 128 -20.69 15.08 13.75
N VAL A 129 -20.81 14.00 12.99
CA VAL A 129 -20.40 13.96 11.58
C VAL A 129 -21.55 14.43 10.70
N THR A 130 -21.51 15.70 10.28
CA THR A 130 -22.44 16.21 9.26
C THR A 130 -22.19 15.50 7.92
N VAL A 131 -23.21 15.42 7.06
CA VAL A 131 -23.08 14.83 5.71
C VAL A 131 -21.94 15.49 4.92
N ALA A 132 -21.80 16.81 5.00
CA ALA A 132 -20.71 17.54 4.36
C ALA A 132 -19.34 17.12 4.90
N LYS A 133 -19.21 16.94 6.22
CA LYS A 133 -17.97 16.47 6.84
C LYS A 133 -17.67 15.03 6.44
N PHE A 134 -18.66 14.14 6.46
CA PHE A 134 -18.51 12.76 6.00
C PHE A 134 -17.97 12.68 4.57
N LEU A 135 -18.61 13.38 3.62
CA LEU A 135 -18.15 13.44 2.23
C LEU A 135 -16.72 13.96 2.11
N GLN A 136 -16.35 14.98 2.91
CA GLN A 136 -14.97 15.46 2.96
C GLN A 136 -14.02 14.37 3.44
N LEU A 137 -14.32 13.66 4.53
CA LEU A 137 -13.45 12.58 5.04
C LEU A 137 -13.32 11.43 4.03
N THR A 138 -14.42 11.00 3.41
CA THR A 138 -14.37 9.96 2.38
C THR A 138 -13.52 10.38 1.18
N SER A 139 -13.64 11.63 0.73
CA SER A 139 -12.79 12.12 -0.38
C SER A 139 -11.29 12.09 -0.06
N VAL A 140 -10.93 12.34 1.22
CA VAL A 140 -9.54 12.24 1.68
C VAL A 140 -9.11 10.78 1.81
N GLN A 141 -9.96 9.87 2.29
CA GLN A 141 -9.69 8.44 2.33
C GLN A 141 -9.40 7.91 0.92
N ASP A 142 -10.25 8.24 -0.06
CA ASP A 142 -10.08 7.85 -1.47
C ASP A 142 -8.75 8.36 -2.04
N ALA A 143 -8.40 9.62 -1.74
CA ALA A 143 -7.12 10.19 -2.15
C ALA A 143 -5.91 9.44 -1.54
N VAL A 144 -5.98 9.06 -0.26
CA VAL A 144 -4.93 8.27 0.40
C VAL A 144 -4.81 6.89 -0.22
N VAL A 145 -5.92 6.20 -0.47
CA VAL A 145 -5.94 4.89 -1.14
C VAL A 145 -5.36 4.98 -2.55
N SER A 146 -5.77 5.98 -3.33
CA SER A 146 -5.23 6.22 -4.67
C SER A 146 -3.73 6.47 -4.64
N ASN A 147 -3.23 7.31 -3.71
CA ASN A 147 -1.80 7.56 -3.59
C ASN A 147 -1.00 6.30 -3.23
N MET A 148 -1.50 5.47 -2.30
CA MET A 148 -0.88 4.19 -1.97
C MET A 148 -0.77 3.28 -3.19
N GLN A 149 -1.83 3.19 -4.01
CA GLN A 149 -1.85 2.37 -5.22
C GLN A 149 -0.86 2.88 -6.29
N ILE A 150 -0.82 4.20 -6.53
CA ILE A 150 0.10 4.82 -7.49
C ILE A 150 1.56 4.56 -7.09
N LEU A 151 1.89 4.75 -5.81
CA LEU A 151 3.23 4.54 -5.30
C LEU A 151 3.63 3.05 -5.35
N ALA A 152 2.72 2.15 -4.98
CA ALA A 152 2.97 0.71 -5.07
C ALA A 152 3.19 0.26 -6.52
N ALA A 153 2.39 0.75 -7.47
CA ALA A 153 2.57 0.46 -8.89
C ALA A 153 3.94 0.91 -9.39
N ARG A 154 4.35 2.15 -9.09
CA ARG A 154 5.68 2.66 -9.46
C ARG A 154 6.81 1.85 -8.82
N PHE A 155 6.69 1.48 -7.55
CA PHE A 155 7.70 0.66 -6.89
C PHE A 155 7.83 -0.72 -7.55
N ASN A 156 6.71 -1.35 -7.89
CA ASN A 156 6.71 -2.65 -8.57
C ASN A 156 7.37 -2.56 -9.95
N GLU A 157 7.10 -1.52 -10.73
CA GLU A 157 7.78 -1.28 -12.01
C GLU A 157 9.30 -1.19 -11.82
N GLN A 158 9.79 -0.39 -10.86
CA GLN A 158 11.22 -0.27 -10.59
C GLN A 158 11.82 -1.59 -10.11
N LEU A 159 11.08 -2.36 -9.32
CA LEU A 159 11.49 -3.66 -8.82
C LEU A 159 11.59 -4.69 -9.95
N HIS A 160 10.70 -4.65 -10.94
CA HIS A 160 10.81 -5.46 -12.15
C HIS A 160 12.05 -5.11 -12.97
N VAL A 161 12.32 -3.81 -13.17
CA VAL A 161 13.50 -3.34 -13.90
C VAL A 161 14.80 -3.74 -13.19
N TYR A 162 14.83 -3.58 -11.86
CA TYR A 162 15.96 -4.01 -11.04
C TYR A 162 16.23 -5.52 -11.18
N LYS A 163 15.18 -6.35 -11.04
CA LYS A 163 15.29 -7.82 -11.18
C LYS A 163 15.76 -8.24 -12.57
N ALA A 164 15.25 -7.57 -13.61
CA ALA A 164 15.66 -7.84 -14.99
C ALA A 164 17.16 -7.51 -15.21
N ARG A 165 17.67 -6.44 -14.59
CA ARG A 165 19.08 -6.07 -14.65
C ARG A 165 19.99 -7.05 -13.91
N THR A 166 19.59 -7.51 -12.72
CA THR A 166 20.42 -8.37 -11.88
C THR A 166 20.27 -9.86 -12.20
N GLY A 167 19.41 -10.22 -13.15
CA GLY A 167 19.17 -11.61 -13.55
C GLY A 167 18.61 -12.49 -12.42
N GLY A 168 17.97 -11.88 -11.43
CA GLY A 168 17.57 -12.56 -10.18
C GLY A 168 18.73 -12.97 -9.27
N ALA A 169 19.98 -12.74 -9.67
CA ALA A 169 21.14 -12.88 -8.81
C ALA A 169 21.21 -11.65 -7.87
N PRO A 170 21.61 -11.83 -6.60
CA PRO A 170 21.87 -10.70 -5.70
C PRO A 170 22.95 -9.82 -6.33
N ALA A 171 22.70 -8.50 -6.39
CA ALA A 171 23.62 -7.58 -7.04
C ALA A 171 24.99 -7.62 -6.34
N PRO A 172 26.11 -7.56 -7.09
CA PRO A 172 27.42 -7.39 -6.47
C PRO A 172 27.40 -6.14 -5.58
N ALA A 173 27.91 -6.27 -4.35
CA ALA A 173 27.96 -5.19 -3.37
C ALA A 173 28.48 -3.91 -4.05
N ALA A 174 27.74 -2.82 -3.90
CA ALA A 174 28.08 -1.55 -4.53
C ALA A 174 29.55 -1.21 -4.27
N PRO A 175 30.31 -0.77 -5.30
CA PRO A 175 31.69 -0.35 -5.09
C PRO A 175 31.69 0.77 -4.05
N THR A 176 32.48 0.59 -2.99
CA THR A 176 32.67 1.56 -1.92
C THR A 176 32.94 2.93 -2.55
N PRO A 177 32.21 4.00 -2.17
CA PRO A 177 32.46 5.33 -2.72
C PRO A 177 33.94 5.65 -2.52
N ALA A 178 34.64 5.89 -3.63
CA ALA A 178 36.07 6.13 -3.65
C ALA A 178 36.41 7.24 -2.65
N ALA A 179 37.21 6.89 -1.64
CA ALA A 179 37.68 7.83 -0.64
C ALA A 179 38.35 9.00 -1.36
N LYS A 180 37.77 10.19 -1.22
CA LYS A 180 38.32 11.44 -1.71
C LYS A 180 39.74 11.58 -1.13
N PRO A 181 40.80 11.69 -1.94
CA PRO A 181 42.15 11.83 -1.41
C PRO A 181 42.23 13.13 -0.61
N ALA A 182 42.55 13.00 0.67
CA ALA A 182 42.87 14.14 1.53
C ALA A 182 44.14 14.81 0.99
N GLY A 183 43.98 16.02 0.47
CA GLY A 183 45.11 16.87 0.07
C GLY A 183 45.93 17.27 1.30
N LYS A 184 47.25 17.22 1.13
CA LYS A 184 48.28 17.61 2.10
C LYS A 184 48.28 19.12 2.35
#